data_AF-A0A352DT86-F1
#
_entry.id   AF-A0A352DT86-F1
#
_cell.length_a   1.000
_cell.length_b   1.000
_cell.length_c   1.000
_cell.angle_alpha   90.00
_cell.angle_beta   90.00
_cell.angle_gamma   90.00
#
_symmetry.space_group_name_H-M   'P 1'
#
loop_
_entity.id
_entity.type
_entity.pdbx_description
1 polymer ?
#
loop_
_entity_poly.entity_id
_entity_poly.type
_entity_poly.pdbx_seq_one_letter_code
_entity_poly.pdbx_strand_id
1 'polypeptide(L)'
;MAADRTHDTQDLAEGNDLASSTIDLAARLRPHLQTIGIALAVIAGGAVAWTLIAAQREAAAERSWDDCMAALSEQNPDRLDGVIRKYPGTPAARWSQMLLAETAITEGCQQLFGDRARARQRLENAVDLYTGILAERPGGLVGERAVFGLAKAREALGDLDDARRGYESLVEEYPSSAVRGLADQRIAALSRASTKGWYDWFESQDMAPPAPPAANPGGQPAAEQPAAPSPPDADAAPTDGGTPAESPAAPAG
;
A
#
# COMPACT_ATOMS: atom_id res chain seq x y z
N MET A 1 6.30 44.13 81.69
CA MET A 1 5.54 43.77 80.47
C MET A 1 6.34 44.33 79.28
N ALA A 2 7.29 43.66 78.63
CA ALA A 2 7.52 42.25 78.30
C ALA A 2 6.41 41.62 77.45
N ALA A 3 6.09 42.24 76.31
CA ALA A 3 5.37 41.63 75.20
C ALA A 3 5.37 42.58 74.00
N ASP A 4 6.54 42.85 73.38
CA ASP A 4 6.56 43.30 71.98
C ASP A 4 7.98 43.25 71.38
N ARG A 5 8.46 42.04 71.07
CA ARG A 5 9.72 41.90 70.31
C ARG A 5 9.86 40.55 69.58
N THR A 6 8.80 39.74 69.57
CA THR A 6 8.83 38.37 69.02
C THR A 6 8.27 38.26 67.61
N HIS A 7 7.56 39.27 67.08
CA HIS A 7 6.98 39.19 65.74
C HIS A 7 7.95 39.56 64.60
N ASP A 8 8.97 40.38 64.85
CA ASP A 8 9.91 40.84 63.79
C ASP A 8 10.97 39.81 63.37
N THR A 9 11.07 38.66 64.05
CA THR A 9 12.12 37.65 63.78
C THR A 9 11.63 36.43 63.01
N GLN A 10 10.32 36.28 62.82
CA GLN A 10 9.75 35.19 62.03
C GLN A 10 9.82 35.47 60.52
N ASP A 11 9.56 36.71 60.08
CA ASP A 11 9.59 37.06 58.64
C ASP A 11 11.01 37.07 58.03
N LEU A 12 12.05 37.26 58.84
CA LEU A 12 13.45 37.20 58.38
C LEU A 12 14.00 35.76 58.30
N ALA A 13 13.38 34.81 58.99
CA ALA A 13 13.80 33.41 59.00
C ALA A 13 13.28 32.65 57.77
N GLU A 14 12.07 32.94 57.29
CA GLU A 14 11.48 32.29 56.11
C GLU A 14 12.21 32.69 54.81
N GLY A 15 12.67 33.94 54.69
CA GLY A 15 13.50 34.38 53.55
C GLY A 15 14.91 33.78 53.54
N ASN A 16 15.39 33.30 54.70
CA ASN A 16 16.74 32.75 54.85
C ASN A 16 16.80 31.25 54.54
N ASP A 17 15.70 30.50 54.69
CA ASP A 17 15.67 29.06 54.39
C ASP A 17 15.67 28.76 52.88
N LEU A 18 15.00 29.61 52.09
CA LEU A 18 15.08 29.58 50.63
C LEU A 18 16.46 30.05 50.14
N ALA A 19 17.08 31.03 50.81
CA ALA A 19 18.41 31.50 50.48
C ALA A 19 19.51 30.48 50.83
N SER A 20 19.42 29.82 51.98
CA SER A 20 20.36 28.78 52.40
C SER A 20 20.23 27.52 51.54
N SER A 21 19.00 27.08 51.25
CA SER A 21 18.75 25.92 50.39
C SER A 21 19.21 26.13 48.95
N THR A 22 19.10 27.34 48.40
CA THR A 22 19.64 27.67 47.08
C THR A 22 21.18 27.70 47.06
N ILE A 23 21.83 28.16 48.13
CA ILE A 23 23.29 28.13 48.27
C ILE A 23 23.81 26.69 48.41
N ASP A 24 23.15 25.85 49.22
CA ASP A 24 23.49 24.45 49.38
C ASP A 24 23.28 23.64 48.10
N LEU A 25 22.19 23.90 47.38
CA LEU A 25 21.93 23.31 46.06
C LEU A 25 23.00 23.75 45.05
N ALA A 26 23.36 25.03 45.04
CA ALA A 26 24.40 25.57 44.16
C ALA A 26 25.77 24.94 44.48
N ALA A 27 26.12 24.78 45.76
CA ALA A 27 27.36 24.14 46.19
C ALA A 27 27.43 22.66 45.77
N ARG A 28 26.30 21.93 45.87
CA ARG A 28 26.17 20.53 45.41
C ARG A 28 26.25 20.38 43.90
N LEU A 29 25.70 21.33 43.14
CA LEU A 29 25.68 21.30 41.68
C LEU A 29 26.99 21.82 41.05
N ARG A 30 27.71 22.73 41.72
CA ARG A 30 28.95 23.36 41.24
C ARG A 30 29.95 22.40 40.58
N PRO A 31 30.29 21.22 41.15
CA PRO A 31 31.22 20.29 40.50
C PRO A 31 30.63 19.58 39.28
N HIS A 32 29.30 19.52 39.15
CA HIS A 32 28.60 18.81 38.07
C HIS A 32 28.05 19.74 36.98
N LEU A 33 28.12 21.07 37.12
CA LEU A 33 27.56 22.03 36.16
C LEU A 33 28.06 21.83 34.73
N GLN A 34 29.35 21.54 34.54
CA GLN A 34 29.89 21.24 33.21
C GLN A 34 29.29 19.95 32.62
N THR A 35 29.18 18.89 33.42
CA THR A 35 28.58 17.62 33.00
C THR A 35 27.10 17.79 32.68
N ILE A 36 26.35 18.55 33.49
CA ILE A 36 24.94 18.88 33.25
C ILE A 36 24.81 19.68 31.96
N GLY A 37 25.65 20.69 31.74
CA GLY A 37 25.66 21.49 30.51
C GLY A 37 25.93 20.63 29.26
N ILE A 38 26.90 19.73 29.31
CA ILE A 38 27.19 18.79 28.22
C ILE A 38 26.01 17.85 27.99
N ALA A 39 25.43 17.28 29.05
CA ALA A 39 24.27 16.39 28.94
C ALA A 39 23.08 17.10 28.30
N LEU A 40 22.78 18.34 28.72
CA LEU A 40 21.72 19.15 28.12
C LEU A 40 22.01 19.47 26.64
N ALA A 41 23.25 19.78 26.29
CA ALA A 41 23.63 20.02 24.90
C ALA A 41 23.47 18.77 24.02
N VAL A 42 23.83 17.59 24.53
CA VAL A 42 23.62 16.31 23.83
C VAL A 42 22.13 16.02 23.65
N ILE A 43 21.31 16.24 24.68
CA ILE A 43 19.86 16.07 24.60
C ILE A 43 19.26 17.04 23.57
N ALA A 44 19.63 18.32 23.63
CA ALA A 44 19.16 19.33 22.68
C ALA A 44 19.58 19.00 21.24
N GLY A 45 20.85 18.59 21.04
CA GLY A 45 21.34 18.14 19.74
C GLY A 45 20.60 16.91 19.21
N GLY A 46 20.32 15.93 20.08
CA GLY A 46 19.52 14.75 19.75
C GLY A 46 18.08 15.10 19.38
N ALA A 47 17.45 16.05 20.09
CA ALA A 47 16.11 16.53 19.79
C ALA A 47 16.05 17.24 18.43
N VAL A 48 17.02 18.10 18.12
CA VAL A 48 17.11 18.78 16.81
C VAL A 48 17.35 17.76 15.69
N ALA A 49 18.23 16.78 15.89
CA ALA A 49 18.43 15.72 14.90
C ALA A 49 17.14 14.92 14.67
N TRP A 50 16.42 14.57 15.73
CA TRP A 50 15.14 13.87 15.65
C TRP A 50 14.08 14.67 14.90
N THR A 51 13.92 15.97 15.18
CA THR A 51 12.92 16.80 14.48
C THR A 51 13.22 16.95 13.00
N LEU A 52 14.50 17.06 12.61
CA LEU A 52 14.89 17.09 11.20
C LEU A 52 14.62 15.75 10.50
N ILE A 53 14.91 14.62 11.15
CA ILE A 53 14.61 13.29 10.59
C ILE A 53 13.10 13.09 10.47
N ALA A 54 12.32 13.49 11.47
CA ALA A 54 10.86 13.41 11.44
C ALA A 54 10.29 14.25 10.28
N ALA A 55 10.73 15.50 10.15
CA ALA A 55 10.30 16.40 9.07
C ALA A 55 10.69 15.85 7.67
N GLN A 56 11.87 15.26 7.53
CA GLN A 56 12.29 14.62 6.28
C GLN A 56 11.43 13.39 5.94
N ARG A 57 11.08 12.57 6.93
CA ARG A 57 10.21 11.40 6.75
C ARG A 57 8.80 11.80 6.34
N GLU A 58 8.25 12.84 6.96
CA GLU A 58 6.93 13.39 6.60
C GLU A 58 6.93 13.92 5.16
N ALA A 59 7.93 14.74 4.80
CA ALA A 59 8.05 15.25 3.44
C ALA A 59 8.28 14.14 2.39
N ALA A 60 9.03 13.09 2.74
CA ALA A 60 9.20 11.92 1.87
C ALA A 60 7.89 11.13 1.71
N ALA A 61 7.12 10.97 2.78
CA ALA A 61 5.82 10.31 2.74
C ALA A 61 4.84 11.07 1.84
N GLU A 62 4.75 12.39 1.98
CA GLU A 62 3.90 13.26 1.15
C GLU A 62 4.26 13.16 -0.34
N ARG A 63 5.52 13.40 -0.69
CA ARG A 63 5.98 13.30 -2.10
C ARG A 63 5.82 11.92 -2.69
N SER A 64 5.94 10.87 -1.87
CA SER A 64 5.73 9.50 -2.31
C SER A 64 4.28 9.23 -2.71
N TRP A 65 3.32 9.88 -2.05
CA TRP A 65 1.92 9.80 -2.42
C TRP A 65 1.63 10.57 -3.71
N ASP A 66 2.19 11.76 -3.88
CA ASP A 66 2.05 12.52 -5.12
C ASP A 66 2.57 11.72 -6.33
N ASP A 67 3.78 11.17 -6.22
CA ASP A 67 4.37 10.36 -7.29
C ASP A 67 3.57 9.06 -7.53
N CYS A 68 3.04 8.41 -6.47
CA CYS A 68 2.17 7.24 -6.59
C CYS A 68 0.85 7.56 -7.29
N MET A 69 0.20 8.66 -6.93
CA MET A 69 -1.07 9.07 -7.53
C MET A 69 -0.89 9.52 -8.97
N ALA A 70 0.24 10.16 -9.30
CA ALA A 70 0.59 10.48 -10.68
C ALA A 70 0.82 9.22 -11.53
N ALA A 71 1.51 8.21 -10.99
CA ALA A 71 1.69 6.93 -11.70
C ALA A 71 0.35 6.24 -11.99
N LEU A 72 -0.58 6.29 -11.03
CA LEU A 72 -1.93 5.73 -11.18
C LEU A 72 -2.78 6.49 -12.19
N SER A 73 -2.77 7.83 -12.16
CA SER A 73 -3.58 8.65 -13.07
C SER A 73 -3.13 8.52 -14.52
N GLU A 74 -1.83 8.31 -14.74
CA GLU A 74 -1.25 8.05 -16.05
C GLU A 74 -1.40 6.60 -16.52
N GLN A 75 -1.96 5.71 -15.67
CA GLN A 75 -2.09 4.27 -15.93
C GLN A 75 -0.76 3.60 -16.33
N ASN A 76 0.34 4.05 -15.72
CA ASN A 76 1.68 3.58 -16.07
C ASN A 76 2.26 2.76 -14.90
N PRO A 77 2.15 1.42 -14.94
CA PRO A 77 2.63 0.56 -13.85
C PRO A 77 4.15 0.66 -13.67
N ASP A 78 4.92 0.91 -14.73
CA ASP A 78 6.39 1.03 -14.64
C ASP A 78 6.82 2.21 -13.75
N ARG A 79 5.97 3.24 -13.61
CA ARG A 79 6.23 4.37 -12.71
C ARG A 79 6.05 4.04 -11.24
N LEU A 80 5.23 3.04 -10.89
CA LEU A 80 5.06 2.58 -9.50
C LEU A 80 6.37 2.00 -8.96
N ASP A 81 7.15 1.33 -9.80
CA ASP A 81 8.48 0.81 -9.46
C ASP A 81 9.49 1.94 -9.17
N GLY A 82 9.32 3.08 -9.86
CA GLY A 82 10.01 4.33 -9.53
C GLY A 82 9.70 4.84 -8.11
N VAL A 83 8.44 4.78 -7.69
CA VAL A 83 8.01 5.20 -6.33
C VAL A 83 8.66 4.32 -5.27
N ILE A 84 8.66 3.00 -5.48
CA ILE A 84 9.26 2.02 -4.56
C ILE A 84 10.75 2.30 -4.35
N ARG A 85 11.49 2.51 -5.44
CA ARG A 85 12.94 2.81 -5.36
C ARG A 85 13.25 4.18 -4.76
N LYS A 86 12.43 5.19 -5.06
CA LYS A 86 12.68 6.57 -4.64
C LYS A 86 12.31 6.82 -3.18
N TYR A 87 11.33 6.10 -2.66
CA TYR A 87 10.79 6.29 -1.30
C TYR A 87 10.64 4.96 -0.54
N PRO A 88 11.73 4.20 -0.34
CA PRO A 88 11.65 2.90 0.33
C PRO A 88 11.07 3.03 1.75
N GLY A 89 10.20 2.10 2.13
CA GLY A 89 9.57 2.04 3.45
C GLY A 89 8.42 3.04 3.68
N THR A 90 8.10 3.93 2.73
CA THR A 90 6.91 4.78 2.87
C THR A 90 5.62 3.99 2.63
N PRO A 91 4.47 4.41 3.19
CA PRO A 91 3.19 3.78 2.90
C PRO A 91 2.84 3.77 1.40
N ALA A 92 3.17 4.84 0.67
CA ALA A 92 2.90 4.92 -0.77
C ALA A 92 3.77 3.93 -1.58
N ALA A 93 5.02 3.70 -1.17
CA ALA A 93 5.85 2.67 -1.78
C ALA A 93 5.28 1.26 -1.57
N ARG A 94 4.83 0.93 -0.36
CA ARG A 94 4.13 -0.35 -0.10
C ARG A 94 2.85 -0.49 -0.91
N TRP A 95 2.07 0.57 -1.01
CA TRP A 95 0.86 0.58 -1.84
C TRP A 95 1.19 0.38 -3.33
N SER A 96 2.24 1.06 -3.83
CA SER A 96 2.75 0.90 -5.19
C SER A 96 3.20 -0.53 -5.47
N GLN A 97 3.91 -1.15 -4.52
CA GLN A 97 4.34 -2.54 -4.60
C GLN A 97 3.15 -3.50 -4.66
N MET A 98 2.10 -3.23 -3.87
CA MET A 98 0.88 -4.03 -3.87
C MET A 98 0.14 -3.94 -5.20
N LEU A 99 0.03 -2.75 -5.79
CA LEU A 99 -0.58 -2.54 -7.09
C LEU A 99 0.19 -3.22 -8.22
N LEU A 100 1.53 -3.18 -8.18
CA LEU A 100 2.36 -3.95 -9.10
C LEU A 100 2.12 -5.45 -8.96
N ALA A 101 1.98 -5.96 -7.73
CA ALA A 101 1.67 -7.36 -7.49
C ALA A 101 0.29 -7.75 -8.03
N GLU A 102 -0.73 -6.92 -7.83
CA GLU A 102 -2.08 -7.12 -8.39
C GLU A 102 -2.09 -7.10 -9.93
N THR A 103 -1.29 -6.20 -10.53
CA THR A 103 -1.09 -6.14 -11.99
C THR A 103 -0.41 -7.40 -12.48
N ALA A 104 0.63 -7.86 -11.79
CA ALA A 104 1.37 -9.07 -12.13
C ALA A 104 0.49 -10.34 -12.03
N ILE A 105 -0.41 -10.43 -11.03
CA ILE A 105 -1.43 -11.49 -10.99
C ILE A 105 -2.34 -11.41 -12.22
N THR A 106 -2.85 -10.23 -12.55
CA THR A 106 -3.77 -10.03 -13.67
C THR A 106 -3.13 -10.46 -14.99
N GLU A 107 -1.92 -9.97 -15.26
CA GLU A 107 -1.14 -10.33 -16.45
C GLU A 107 -0.81 -11.82 -16.46
N GLY A 108 -0.39 -12.38 -15.33
CA GLY A 108 -0.11 -13.81 -15.20
C GLY A 108 -1.32 -14.67 -15.58
N CYS A 109 -2.48 -14.38 -14.98
CA CYS A 109 -3.73 -15.07 -15.25
C CYS A 109 -4.18 -14.95 -16.72
N GLN A 110 -3.99 -13.80 -17.36
CA GLN A 110 -4.31 -13.60 -18.78
C GLN A 110 -3.45 -14.48 -19.71
N GLN A 111 -2.23 -14.79 -19.31
CA GLN A 111 -1.29 -15.57 -20.12
C GLN A 111 -1.37 -17.08 -19.87
N LEU A 112 -2.10 -17.55 -18.85
CA LEU A 112 -2.16 -18.98 -18.45
C LEU A 112 -2.60 -19.93 -19.58
N PHE A 113 -3.39 -19.44 -20.54
CA PHE A 113 -3.90 -20.22 -21.67
C PHE A 113 -3.15 -19.99 -22.99
N GLY A 114 -2.12 -19.14 -23.00
CA GLY A 114 -1.36 -18.77 -24.19
C GLY A 114 0.14 -18.96 -23.98
N ASP A 115 0.76 -18.07 -23.21
CA ASP A 115 2.19 -18.12 -22.88
C ASP A 115 2.37 -18.50 -21.41
N ARG A 116 2.39 -19.81 -21.12
CA ARG A 116 2.55 -20.32 -19.74
C ARG A 116 3.86 -19.90 -19.09
N ALA A 117 4.94 -19.74 -19.87
CA ALA A 117 6.23 -19.30 -19.33
C ALA A 117 6.13 -17.85 -18.84
N ARG A 118 5.53 -16.97 -19.65
CA ARG A 118 5.25 -15.58 -19.26
C ARG A 118 4.24 -15.50 -18.12
N ALA A 119 3.22 -16.37 -18.12
CA ALA A 119 2.27 -16.48 -17.03
C ALA A 119 2.99 -16.76 -15.70
N ARG A 120 3.82 -17.81 -15.69
CA ARG A 120 4.61 -18.21 -14.52
C ARG A 120 5.52 -17.08 -14.05
N GLN A 121 6.28 -16.44 -14.95
CA GLN A 121 7.15 -15.32 -14.61
C GLN A 121 6.39 -14.17 -13.92
N ARG A 122 5.21 -13.82 -14.43
CA ARG A 122 4.39 -12.74 -13.85
C ARG A 122 3.82 -13.13 -12.49
N LEU A 123 3.36 -14.37 -12.33
CA LEU A 123 2.84 -14.85 -11.05
C LEU A 123 3.94 -15.01 -9.98
N GLU A 124 5.13 -15.47 -10.35
CA GLU A 124 6.31 -15.52 -9.46
C GLU A 124 6.71 -14.10 -9.02
N ASN A 125 6.71 -13.13 -9.94
CA ASN A 125 6.93 -11.72 -9.59
C ASN A 125 5.88 -11.20 -8.59
N ALA A 126 4.60 -11.59 -8.74
CA ALA A 126 3.58 -11.23 -7.77
C ALA A 126 3.84 -11.82 -6.37
N VAL A 127 4.29 -13.09 -6.31
CA VAL A 127 4.71 -13.74 -5.06
C VAL A 127 5.84 -12.95 -4.41
N ASP A 128 6.89 -12.61 -5.16
CA ASP A 128 8.04 -11.86 -4.65
C ASP A 128 7.63 -10.48 -4.11
N LEU A 129 6.79 -9.76 -4.84
CA LEU A 129 6.30 -8.45 -4.43
C LEU A 129 5.49 -8.53 -3.13
N TYR A 130 4.55 -9.49 -3.00
CA TYR A 130 3.79 -9.66 -1.77
C TYR A 130 4.65 -10.16 -0.60
N THR A 131 5.60 -11.06 -0.84
CA THR A 131 6.55 -11.50 0.19
C THR A 131 7.40 -10.33 0.68
N GLY A 132 7.85 -9.44 -0.20
CA GLY A 132 8.55 -8.21 0.17
C GLY A 132 7.71 -7.31 1.07
N ILE A 133 6.43 -7.10 0.74
CA ILE A 133 5.51 -6.33 1.58
C ILE A 133 5.37 -6.97 2.97
N LEU A 134 5.16 -8.30 3.04
CA LEU A 134 4.94 -9.01 4.30
C LEU A 134 6.20 -9.11 5.16
N ALA A 135 7.39 -9.04 4.58
CA ALA A 135 8.66 -9.01 5.31
C ALA A 135 8.77 -7.78 6.24
N GLU A 136 8.12 -6.67 5.90
CA GLU A 136 8.04 -5.47 6.74
C GLU A 136 7.02 -5.58 7.89
N ARG A 137 6.31 -6.72 8.00
CA ARG A 137 5.24 -6.96 8.98
C ARG A 137 4.17 -5.84 9.01
N PRO A 138 3.59 -5.46 7.86
CA PRO A 138 2.55 -4.44 7.82
C PRO A 138 1.30 -4.93 8.56
N GLY A 139 0.72 -4.07 9.39
CA GLY A 139 -0.57 -4.32 10.03
C GLY A 139 -1.75 -3.76 9.22
N GLY A 140 -2.97 -4.03 9.71
CA GLY A 140 -4.21 -3.48 9.16
C GLY A 140 -4.47 -3.89 7.71
N LEU A 141 -5.08 -2.99 6.94
CA LEU A 141 -5.55 -3.22 5.55
C LEU A 141 -4.44 -3.70 4.60
N VAL A 142 -3.21 -3.20 4.74
CA VAL A 142 -2.10 -3.60 3.86
C VAL A 142 -1.65 -5.03 4.16
N GLY A 143 -1.57 -5.40 5.44
CA GLY A 143 -1.24 -6.76 5.86
C GLY A 143 -2.25 -7.78 5.34
N GLU A 144 -3.54 -7.57 5.62
CA GLU A 144 -4.59 -8.49 5.15
C GLU A 144 -4.63 -8.62 3.63
N ARG A 145 -4.47 -7.51 2.89
CA ARG A 145 -4.51 -7.52 1.43
C ARG A 145 -3.30 -8.23 0.84
N ALA A 146 -2.13 -8.05 1.45
CA ALA A 146 -0.90 -8.70 1.01
C ALA A 146 -0.93 -10.22 1.27
N VAL A 147 -1.44 -10.68 2.43
CA VAL A 147 -1.63 -12.11 2.71
C VAL A 147 -2.61 -12.73 1.70
N PHE A 148 -3.75 -12.06 1.46
CA PHE A 148 -4.73 -12.54 0.48
C PHE A 148 -4.16 -12.60 -0.94
N GLY A 149 -3.45 -11.56 -1.35
CA GLY A 149 -2.82 -11.46 -2.66
C GLY A 149 -1.73 -12.51 -2.89
N LEU A 150 -0.90 -12.77 -1.88
CA LEU A 150 0.11 -13.83 -1.93
C LEU A 150 -0.54 -15.21 -2.11
N ALA A 151 -1.60 -15.50 -1.36
CA ALA A 151 -2.35 -16.76 -1.50
C ALA A 151 -2.95 -16.91 -2.90
N LYS A 152 -3.50 -15.83 -3.46
CA LYS A 152 -4.00 -15.82 -4.86
C LYS A 152 -2.90 -16.07 -5.88
N ALA A 153 -1.73 -15.45 -5.73
CA ALA A 153 -0.61 -15.63 -6.66
C ALA A 153 -0.12 -17.09 -6.66
N ARG A 154 0.05 -17.67 -5.46
CA ARG A 154 0.41 -19.09 -5.28
C ARG A 154 -0.63 -20.03 -5.85
N GLU A 155 -1.91 -19.72 -5.66
CA GLU A 155 -3.00 -20.50 -6.22
C GLU A 155 -2.98 -20.49 -7.76
N ALA A 156 -2.71 -19.34 -8.36
CA ALA A 156 -2.58 -19.21 -9.81
C ALA A 156 -1.33 -19.93 -10.36
N LEU A 157 -0.29 -20.12 -9.53
CA LEU A 157 0.90 -20.93 -9.85
C LEU A 157 0.66 -22.44 -9.73
N GLY A 158 -0.48 -22.85 -9.14
CA GLY A 158 -0.75 -24.26 -8.83
C GLY A 158 -0.18 -24.72 -7.48
N ASP A 159 0.40 -23.83 -6.67
CA ASP A 159 0.93 -24.13 -5.34
C ASP A 159 -0.21 -24.22 -4.30
N LEU A 160 -1.12 -25.17 -4.49
CA LEU A 160 -2.43 -25.20 -3.82
C LEU A 160 -2.35 -25.34 -2.30
N ASP A 161 -1.38 -26.09 -1.78
CA ASP A 161 -1.21 -26.23 -0.33
C ASP A 161 -0.69 -24.95 0.31
N ASP A 162 0.19 -24.21 -0.37
CA ASP A 162 0.73 -22.95 0.11
C ASP A 162 -0.29 -21.82 0.00
N ALA A 163 -1.11 -21.84 -1.06
CA ALA A 163 -2.26 -20.97 -1.21
C ALA A 163 -3.29 -21.19 -0.10
N ARG A 164 -3.66 -22.46 0.17
CA ARG A 164 -4.61 -22.79 1.24
C ARG A 164 -4.12 -22.30 2.60
N ARG A 165 -2.85 -22.56 2.94
CA ARG A 165 -2.24 -22.06 4.19
C ARG A 165 -2.26 -20.54 4.29
N GLY A 166 -2.02 -19.83 3.18
CA GLY A 166 -2.08 -18.37 3.15
C GLY A 166 -3.50 -17.82 3.37
N TYR A 167 -4.52 -18.47 2.82
CA TYR A 167 -5.91 -18.10 3.10
C TYR A 167 -6.30 -18.43 4.55
N GLU A 168 -5.88 -19.57 5.09
CA GLU A 168 -6.09 -19.95 6.49
C GLU A 168 -5.46 -18.93 7.44
N SER A 169 -4.20 -18.53 7.21
CA SER A 169 -3.52 -17.50 8.02
C SER A 169 -4.24 -16.16 7.97
N LEU A 170 -4.85 -15.79 6.84
CA LEU A 170 -5.65 -14.57 6.76
C LEU A 170 -6.86 -14.62 7.70
N VAL A 171 -7.57 -15.75 7.73
CA VAL A 171 -8.76 -15.93 8.57
C VAL A 171 -8.39 -15.92 10.05
N GLU A 172 -7.22 -16.45 10.40
CA GLU A 172 -6.69 -16.48 11.77
C GLU A 172 -6.16 -15.12 12.23
N GLU A 173 -5.31 -14.48 11.43
CA GLU A 173 -4.64 -13.21 11.79
C GLU A 173 -5.57 -12.00 11.64
N TYR A 174 -6.54 -12.05 10.72
CA TYR A 174 -7.43 -10.93 10.39
C TYR A 174 -8.92 -11.35 10.43
N PRO A 175 -9.46 -11.68 11.61
CA PRO A 175 -10.82 -12.23 11.74
C PRO A 175 -11.94 -11.26 11.32
N SER A 176 -11.67 -9.94 11.30
CA SER A 176 -12.61 -8.92 10.83
C SER A 176 -12.31 -8.42 9.40
N SER A 177 -11.47 -9.12 8.65
CA SER A 177 -11.06 -8.71 7.31
C SER A 177 -12.24 -8.67 6.34
N ALA A 178 -12.32 -7.63 5.50
CA ALA A 178 -13.33 -7.52 4.45
C ALA A 178 -13.23 -8.65 3.41
N VAL A 179 -12.03 -9.25 3.24
CA VAL A 179 -11.80 -10.36 2.31
C VAL A 179 -11.89 -11.74 2.96
N ARG A 180 -12.18 -11.84 4.27
CA ARG A 180 -12.30 -13.11 4.99
C ARG A 180 -13.28 -14.07 4.32
N GLY A 181 -14.45 -13.58 3.90
CA GLY A 181 -15.46 -14.41 3.24
C GLY A 181 -14.99 -14.99 1.90
N LEU A 182 -14.11 -14.28 1.18
CA LEU A 182 -13.50 -14.80 -0.05
C LEU A 182 -12.42 -15.85 0.27
N ALA A 183 -11.62 -15.61 1.31
CA ALA A 183 -10.62 -16.58 1.78
C ALA A 183 -11.29 -17.89 2.22
N ASP A 184 -12.34 -17.85 3.03
CA ASP A 184 -13.12 -19.03 3.45
C ASP A 184 -13.62 -19.84 2.23
N GLN A 185 -14.12 -19.14 1.20
CA GLN A 185 -14.56 -19.79 -0.04
C GLN A 185 -13.40 -20.48 -0.78
N ARG A 186 -12.22 -19.84 -0.86
CA ARG A 186 -11.04 -20.46 -1.47
C ARG A 186 -10.54 -21.64 -0.67
N ILE A 187 -10.47 -21.57 0.66
CA ILE A 187 -10.11 -22.70 1.54
C ILE A 187 -11.03 -23.90 1.27
N ALA A 188 -12.34 -23.66 1.26
CA ALA A 188 -13.34 -24.69 1.00
C ALA A 188 -13.21 -25.30 -0.40
N ALA A 189 -12.92 -24.48 -1.42
CA ALA A 189 -12.68 -24.96 -2.78
C ALA A 189 -11.41 -25.81 -2.86
N LEU A 190 -10.27 -25.29 -2.37
CA LEU A 190 -8.97 -25.95 -2.39
C LEU A 190 -8.91 -27.24 -1.56
N SER A 191 -9.85 -27.42 -0.63
CA SER A 191 -9.99 -28.65 0.16
C SER A 191 -10.66 -29.79 -0.62
N ARG A 192 -11.33 -29.51 -1.75
CA ARG A 192 -12.04 -30.52 -2.54
C ARG A 192 -11.08 -31.28 -3.45
N ALA A 193 -11.23 -32.61 -3.46
CA ALA A 193 -10.47 -33.47 -4.38
C ALA A 193 -10.73 -33.12 -5.86
N SER A 194 -11.97 -32.73 -6.21
CA SER A 194 -12.31 -32.30 -7.57
C SER A 194 -11.58 -31.04 -8.00
N THR A 195 -11.37 -30.08 -7.10
CA THR A 195 -10.61 -28.86 -7.40
C THR A 195 -9.15 -29.20 -7.65
N LYS A 196 -8.52 -30.00 -6.78
CA LYS A 196 -7.14 -30.48 -6.99
C LYS A 196 -6.99 -31.21 -8.32
N GLY A 197 -7.91 -32.13 -8.61
CA GLY A 197 -7.91 -32.87 -9.88
C GLY A 197 -8.07 -31.97 -11.11
N TRP A 198 -8.81 -30.86 -11.02
CA TRP A 198 -8.89 -29.88 -12.11
C TRP A 198 -7.54 -29.16 -12.32
N TYR A 199 -6.86 -28.73 -11.25
CA TYR A 199 -5.53 -28.12 -11.36
C TYR A 199 -4.50 -29.10 -11.93
N ASP A 200 -4.47 -30.35 -11.46
CA ASP A 200 -3.59 -31.39 -11.99
C ASP A 200 -3.84 -31.62 -13.49
N TRP A 201 -5.12 -31.71 -13.88
CA TRP A 201 -5.50 -31.81 -15.29
C TRP A 201 -5.05 -30.57 -16.08
N PHE A 202 -5.26 -29.37 -15.55
CA PHE A 202 -4.91 -28.12 -16.21
C PHE A 202 -3.39 -27.98 -16.41
N GLU A 203 -2.58 -28.33 -15.41
CA GLU A 203 -1.12 -28.36 -15.51
C GLU A 203 -0.62 -29.38 -16.54
N SER A 204 -1.34 -30.49 -16.74
CA SER A 204 -0.98 -31.50 -17.73
C SER A 204 -1.28 -31.11 -19.19
N GLN A 205 -2.01 -30.03 -19.42
CA GLN A 205 -2.36 -29.60 -20.78
C GLN A 205 -1.17 -28.89 -21.45
N ASP A 206 -0.80 -29.35 -22.64
CA ASP A 206 0.11 -28.62 -23.52
C ASP A 206 -0.69 -27.57 -24.31
N MET A 207 -0.70 -26.34 -23.80
CA MET A 207 -1.34 -25.19 -24.46
C MET A 207 -0.29 -24.30 -25.09
N ALA A 208 0.52 -24.86 -26.01
CA ALA A 208 1.35 -24.04 -26.88
C ALA A 208 0.45 -23.22 -27.83
N PRO A 209 0.73 -21.92 -28.06
CA PRO A 209 0.02 -21.14 -29.07
C PRO A 209 0.08 -21.88 -30.41
N PRO A 210 -1.02 -21.94 -31.19
CA PRO A 210 -0.95 -22.52 -32.52
C PRO A 210 0.13 -21.78 -33.31
N ALA A 211 1.03 -22.54 -33.96
CA ALA A 211 2.08 -21.96 -34.77
C ALA A 211 1.45 -20.95 -35.74
N PRO A 212 2.05 -19.75 -35.89
CA PRO A 212 1.55 -18.79 -36.87
C PRO A 212 1.46 -19.51 -38.23
N PRO A 213 0.36 -19.33 -38.98
CA PRO A 213 0.19 -20.03 -40.25
C PRO A 213 1.43 -19.78 -41.10
N ALA A 214 2.03 -20.86 -41.59
CA ALA A 214 3.22 -20.77 -42.44
C ALA A 214 2.94 -19.75 -43.53
N ALA A 215 3.81 -18.74 -43.65
CA ALA A 215 3.71 -17.78 -44.74
C ALA A 215 3.65 -18.58 -46.05
N ASN A 216 2.54 -18.43 -46.79
CA ASN A 216 2.33 -19.15 -48.03
C ASN A 216 3.58 -18.99 -48.93
N PRO A 217 4.05 -20.03 -49.65
CA PRO A 217 5.23 -19.96 -50.52
C PRO A 217 5.07 -19.02 -51.74
N GLY A 218 4.00 -18.23 -51.80
CA GLY A 218 3.82 -17.17 -52.77
C GLY A 218 3.60 -15.89 -51.98
N GLY A 219 4.56 -14.97 -52.03
CA GLY A 219 4.44 -13.64 -51.45
C GLY A 219 3.23 -12.92 -52.02
N GLN A 220 2.11 -13.01 -51.31
CA GLN A 220 1.00 -12.08 -51.42
C GLN A 220 1.05 -11.23 -50.15
N PRO A 221 1.06 -9.89 -50.26
CA PRO A 221 0.90 -9.03 -49.09
C PRO A 221 -0.36 -9.47 -48.36
N ALA A 222 -0.27 -9.54 -47.03
CA ALA A 222 -1.41 -9.83 -46.17
C ALA A 222 -2.56 -8.92 -46.60
N ALA A 223 -3.63 -9.52 -47.13
CA ALA A 223 -4.86 -8.80 -47.37
C ALA A 223 -5.26 -8.16 -46.05
N GLU A 224 -5.36 -6.83 -46.05
CA GLU A 224 -5.94 -6.08 -44.94
C GLU A 224 -7.23 -6.80 -44.54
N GLN A 225 -7.30 -7.22 -43.27
CA GLN A 225 -8.56 -7.68 -42.69
C GLN A 225 -9.61 -6.61 -43.01
N PRO A 226 -10.73 -6.96 -43.67
CA PRO A 226 -11.82 -6.01 -43.86
C PRO A 226 -12.18 -5.48 -42.48
N ALA A 227 -12.14 -4.15 -42.32
CA ALA A 227 -12.61 -3.49 -41.12
C ALA A 227 -13.94 -4.11 -40.72
N ALA A 228 -14.07 -4.49 -39.44
CA ALA A 228 -15.34 -4.92 -38.89
C ALA A 228 -16.41 -3.90 -39.30
N PRO A 229 -17.59 -4.33 -39.79
CA PRO A 229 -18.61 -3.38 -40.18
C PRO A 229 -18.96 -2.52 -38.96
N SER A 230 -18.81 -1.21 -39.13
CA SER A 230 -19.29 -0.22 -38.17
C SER A 230 -20.76 -0.52 -37.85
N PRO A 231 -21.22 -0.40 -36.59
CA PRO A 231 -22.64 -0.44 -36.30
C PRO A 231 -23.34 0.64 -37.15
N PRO A 232 -24.51 0.35 -37.72
CA PRO A 232 -25.16 1.26 -38.65
C PRO A 232 -25.47 2.58 -37.95
N ASP A 233 -24.96 3.67 -38.54
CA ASP A 233 -25.38 5.03 -38.24
C ASP A 233 -26.89 5.11 -38.39
N ALA A 234 -27.57 5.28 -37.26
CA ALA A 234 -28.97 5.68 -37.23
C ALA A 234 -29.02 7.16 -37.63
N ASP A 235 -28.96 7.44 -38.93
CA ASP A 235 -29.08 8.80 -39.42
C ASP A 235 -30.45 9.03 -40.07
N ALA A 236 -31.19 9.95 -39.43
CA ALA A 236 -32.25 10.84 -39.92
C ALA A 236 -33.43 10.20 -40.70
N ALA A 237 -34.68 10.50 -40.36
CA ALA A 237 -35.29 11.83 -40.47
C ALA A 237 -36.76 11.76 -39.97
N PRO A 238 -37.53 12.87 -39.83
CA PRO A 238 -37.23 14.23 -40.24
C PRO A 238 -37.44 15.30 -39.16
N THR A 239 -36.81 16.44 -39.42
CA THR A 239 -37.15 17.75 -38.85
C THR A 239 -38.62 18.09 -39.13
N ASP A 240 -39.36 18.43 -38.09
CA ASP A 240 -40.49 19.35 -38.22
C ASP A 240 -40.36 20.42 -37.13
N GLY A 241 -40.37 21.67 -37.57
CA GLY A 241 -40.10 22.84 -36.73
C GLY A 241 -41.33 23.26 -35.92
N GLY A 242 -41.09 23.90 -34.77
CA GLY A 242 -42.17 24.60 -34.07
C GLY A 242 -41.91 24.96 -32.61
N THR A 243 -41.13 26.02 -32.40
CA THR A 243 -41.32 27.06 -31.36
C THR A 243 -41.07 26.70 -29.87
N PRO A 244 -40.39 27.60 -29.10
CA PRO A 244 -39.92 27.30 -27.75
C PRO A 244 -40.98 27.58 -26.68
N ALA A 245 -41.08 26.71 -25.68
CA ALA A 245 -41.91 26.92 -24.49
C ALA A 245 -41.09 26.69 -23.22
N GLU A 246 -40.63 27.81 -22.67
CA GLU A 246 -40.73 28.21 -21.25
C GLU A 246 -40.54 27.15 -20.15
N SER A 247 -39.47 27.34 -19.38
CA SER A 247 -39.18 26.66 -18.11
C SER A 247 -40.12 27.17 -17.00
N PRO A 248 -40.84 26.31 -16.26
CA PRO A 248 -41.48 26.73 -15.02
C PRO A 248 -40.51 26.60 -13.84
N ALA A 249 -40.41 27.70 -13.10
CA ALA A 249 -39.67 27.82 -11.85
C ALA A 249 -40.23 26.92 -10.74
N ALA A 250 -39.33 26.53 -9.83
CA ALA A 250 -39.64 25.87 -8.56
C ALA A 250 -40.45 26.80 -7.63
N PRO A 251 -41.44 26.29 -6.87
CA PRO A 251 -42.04 27.06 -5.80
C PRO A 251 -41.23 26.93 -4.51
N ALA A 252 -40.99 28.08 -3.87
CA ALA A 252 -40.62 28.18 -2.47
C ALA A 252 -41.85 27.94 -1.59
N GLY A 253 -41.65 27.19 -0.51
CA GLY A 253 -42.57 26.99 0.61
C GLY A 253 -41.81 26.40 1.77
#